data_AF-A0A7X7TS70-F1
#
_entry.id   AF-A0A7X7TS70-F1
#
_cell.length_a   1.000
_cell.length_b   1.000
_cell.length_c   1.000
_cell.angle_alpha   90.00
_cell.angle_beta   90.00
_cell.angle_gamma   90.00
#
_symmetry.space_group_name_H-M   'P 1'
#
loop_
_entity.id
_entity.type
_entity.pdbx_description
1 polymer ?
#
loop_
_entity_poly.entity_id
_entity_poly.type
_entity_poly.pdbx_seq_one_letter_code
_entity_poly.pdbx_strand_id
1 'polypeptide(L)' 'RRYASTGIPAGVVSTPARYIHSPVSEVRKDDYKHAFKLLKAFLESE' A
#
# COMPACT_ATOMS: atom_id res chain seq x y z
N ARG A 1 -7.22 11.53 9.34
CA ARG A 1 -6.28 12.06 10.36
C ARG A 1 -6.18 11.20 11.64
N ARG A 2 -6.94 10.11 11.81
CA ARG A 2 -7.03 9.38 13.10
C ARG A 2 -5.71 8.75 13.56
N TYR A 3 -4.96 8.06 12.68
CA TYR A 3 -3.71 7.40 13.06
C TYR A 3 -2.59 8.38 13.44
N ALA A 4 -2.55 9.56 12.81
CA ALA A 4 -1.55 10.60 13.09
C ALA A 4 -1.74 11.29 14.45
N SER A 5 -2.91 11.17 15.08
CA SER A 5 -3.27 11.86 16.32
C SER A 5 -3.24 11.00 17.58
N THR A 6 -3.08 9.68 17.46
CA THR A 6 -3.20 8.73 18.58
C THR A 6 -1.85 8.17 19.07
N GLY A 7 -0.73 8.63 18.51
CA GLY A 7 0.62 8.16 18.90
C GLY A 7 0.95 6.72 18.49
N ILE A 8 0.08 6.10 17.66
CA ILE A 8 0.29 4.74 17.15
C ILE A 8 1.27 4.84 15.96
N PRO A 9 2.39 4.09 15.95
CA PRO A 9 3.26 4.01 14.79
C PRO A 9 2.46 3.58 13.55
N ALA A 10 2.51 4.40 12.50
CA ALA A 10 1.74 4.17 11.28
C ALA A 10 2.62 4.42 10.06
N GLY A 11 2.48 3.54 9.06
CA GLY A 11 3.12 3.65 7.75
C GLY A 11 2.11 3.41 6.64
N VAL A 12 2.48 3.78 5.41
CA VAL A 12 1.64 3.58 4.22
C VAL A 12 2.44 2.79 3.19
N VAL A 13 1.84 1.73 2.65
CA VAL A 13 2.36 0.95 1.52
C VAL A 13 1.35 1.07 0.38
N SER A 14 1.82 1.37 -0.83
CA SER A 14 0.97 1.50 -2.01
C SER A 14 1.64 0.89 -3.25
N THR A 15 0.84 0.62 -4.27
CA THR A 15 1.35 0.22 -5.59
C THR A 15 1.56 1.45 -6.47
N PRO A 16 2.55 1.46 -7.37
CA PRO A 16 2.64 2.45 -8.42
C PRO A 16 1.43 2.31 -9.35
N ALA A 17 0.72 3.40 -9.57
CA ALA A 17 -0.47 3.42 -10.42
C ALA A 17 -0.40 4.57 -11.42
N ARG A 18 -1.05 4.39 -12.57
CA ARG A 18 -1.27 5.43 -13.58
C ARG A 18 -2.77 5.76 -13.66
N TYR A 19 -3.08 7.00 -14.02
CA TYR A 19 -4.47 7.45 -14.24
C TYR A 19 -5.38 7.29 -13.01
N ILE A 20 -4.86 7.61 -11.82
CA ILE A 20 -5.52 7.38 -10.51
C ILE A 20 -6.85 8.14 -10.28
N HIS A 21 -7.16 9.09 -11.16
CA HIS A 21 -8.41 9.87 -11.12
C HIS A 21 -9.17 9.80 -12.45
N SER A 22 -8.81 8.87 -13.34
CA SER A 22 -9.53 8.59 -14.58
C SER A 22 -10.57 7.48 -14.35
N PRO A 23 -11.50 7.25 -15.30
CA PRO A 23 -12.49 6.18 -15.18
C PRO A 23 -11.88 4.79 -15.01
N VAL A 24 -10.64 4.59 -15.48
CA VAL A 24 -9.83 3.39 -15.26
C VAL A 24 -8.45 3.81 -14.77
N SER A 25 -8.02 3.23 -13.66
CA SER A 25 -6.64 3.33 -13.17
C SER A 25 -5.89 2.05 -13.46
N GLU A 26 -4.62 2.17 -13.82
CA GLU A 26 -3.80 1.05 -14.25
C GLU A 26 -2.68 0.78 -13.24
N VAL A 27 -2.46 -0.49 -12.95
CA VAL A 27 -1.36 -0.97 -12.10
C VAL A 27 -0.66 -2.13 -12.78
N ARG A 28 0.67 -2.18 -12.69
CA ARG A 28 1.44 -3.32 -13.18
C ARG A 28 1.22 -4.51 -12.26
N LYS A 29 0.82 -5.65 -12.84
CA LYS A 29 0.50 -6.88 -12.10
C LYS A 29 1.57 -7.30 -11.10
N ASP A 30 2.85 -7.16 -11.46
CA ASP A 30 3.94 -7.56 -10.57
C ASP A 30 4.16 -6.58 -9.41
N ASP A 31 3.88 -5.28 -9.58
CA ASP A 31 3.95 -4.34 -8.46
C ASP A 31 2.86 -4.64 -7.43
N TYR A 32 1.67 -5.04 -7.88
CA TYR A 32 0.62 -5.54 -7.00
C TYR A 32 1.07 -6.79 -6.20
N LYS A 33 1.68 -7.77 -6.88
CA LYS A 33 2.21 -8.97 -6.21
C LYS A 33 3.33 -8.64 -5.21
N HIS A 34 4.22 -7.70 -5.54
CA HIS A 34 5.30 -7.31 -4.66
C HIS A 34 4.80 -6.54 -3.43
N ALA A 35 3.84 -5.63 -3.61
CA ALA A 35 3.19 -4.95 -2.49
C ALA A 35 2.51 -5.95 -1.53
N PHE A 36 1.86 -6.98 -2.07
CA PHE A 36 1.30 -8.08 -1.26
C PHE A 36 2.39 -8.83 -0.48
N LYS A 37 3.51 -9.19 -1.13
CA LYS A 37 4.64 -9.85 -0.46
C LYS A 37 5.22 -8.99 0.67
N LEU A 38 5.35 -7.69 0.46
CA LEU A 38 5.83 -6.75 1.49
C LEU A 38 4.90 -6.71 2.70
N LEU A 39 3.60 -6.57 2.47
CA LEU A 39 2.59 -6.58 3.55
C LEU A 39 2.59 -7.90 4.31
N LYS A 40 2.67 -9.03 3.59
CA LYS A 40 2.74 -10.35 4.20
C LYS A 40 3.98 -10.50 5.07
N ALA A 41 5.15 -10.13 4.55
CA ALA A 41 6.41 -10.20 5.31
C ALA A 41 6.38 -9.31 6.56
N PHE A 42 5.78 -8.12 6.49
CA PHE A 42 5.61 -7.25 7.64
C PHE A 42 4.76 -7.90 8.74
N LEU A 43 3.59 -8.45 8.37
CA LEU A 43 2.68 -9.11 9.31
C LEU A 43 3.25 -10.40 9.91
N GLU A 44 4.09 -11.12 9.17
CA GLU A 44 4.79 -12.32 9.66
C GLU A 44 6.02 -11.98 10.52
N SER A 45 6.48 -10.72 10.53
CA SER A 45 7.63 -10.26 11.31
C SER A 45 7.27 -9.62 12.66
N GLU A 46 5.98 -9.35 12.90
CA GLU A 46 5.44 -8.98 14.21
C GLU A 46 5.14 -10.22 15.07
#